data_AF-A0A0L0BQ72-F1
#
_entry.id   AF-A0A0L0BQ72-F1
#
_cell.length_a   1.000
_cell.length_b   1.000
_cell.length_c   1.000
_cell.angle_alpha   90.00
_cell.angle_beta   90.00
_cell.angle_gamma   90.00
#
_symmetry.space_group_name_H-M   'P 1'
#
loop_
_entity.id
_entity.type
_entity.pdbx_description
1 polymer ?
#
loop_
_entity_poly.entity_id
_entity_poly.type
_entity_poly.pdbx_seq_one_letter_code
_entity_poly.pdbx_strand_id
1 'polypeptide(L)'
;MSDSNNNSITDIKQNNNSSSSALNITGNSEILTKFSPKIFETYKKLALERGILSYELNARPVSGVGENSYGFILQVCIKATKMLESSPRATKSFVTILKISPKNPAFRAHSRIVDLYRREVFMYQQVFKEFRQLELERLNELKCINDVKLTKSNNFDIVPDILYANLDLQDEFIIFEDLTLSDFKQNSRTNMPSYDLVSATFRSIAKMHAMSFVLQYRKPELFKRLTQQMSDNLFTADMEPLTVEFGKRYIRRTRAMLELDSYSSSKQIEALKHLECNFKDICLQCVDGQRVAPYAVLCHGDFWNNNILYKYDAQQQATSAKLIDFQLSRYASPILDLVHYLFACTERDLRSKHFMEFMDIYHQSLSQHIEFYGHNVEEIYPKTIFLQHLKEFGIYGFCMAAFSIPFFISNTSELPDFDEVAGAIREISSSENSDEEIEGGNEEKVAAHDATTKRLELLEEYDLLSERTLPIFKRRMCGIVKDLEKYEMLGYTLKL
;
A
#
# COMPACT_ATOMS: atom_id res chain seq x y z
N MET A 1 19.83 0.47 68.69
CA MET A 1 20.07 0.26 67.24
C MET A 1 18.73 -0.14 66.63
N SER A 2 17.74 0.76 66.51
CA SER A 2 17.52 1.76 65.43
C SER A 2 17.45 1.08 64.06
N ASP A 3 16.23 0.83 63.53
CA ASP A 3 15.42 1.72 62.65
C ASP A 3 15.87 1.61 61.17
N SER A 4 15.09 1.66 60.08
CA SER A 4 13.66 1.54 59.73
C SER A 4 13.54 1.91 58.23
N ASN A 5 12.59 1.30 57.49
CA ASN A 5 11.80 1.82 56.34
C ASN A 5 12.42 2.39 55.03
N ASN A 6 11.96 1.86 53.87
CA ASN A 6 11.00 2.45 52.88
C ASN A 6 11.23 1.85 51.45
N ASN A 7 10.23 1.17 50.83
CA ASN A 7 9.19 1.65 49.88
C ASN A 7 9.74 2.06 48.49
N SER A 8 9.17 1.77 47.31
CA SER A 8 7.84 1.31 46.87
C SER A 8 7.87 1.10 45.32
N ILE A 9 7.22 0.07 44.78
CA ILE A 9 6.78 0.01 43.37
C ILE A 9 5.28 -0.24 43.37
N THR A 10 4.55 0.67 42.74
CA THR A 10 3.10 0.85 42.80
C THR A 10 2.34 -0.19 41.98
N ASP A 11 1.52 -0.98 42.67
CA ASP A 11 0.37 -1.71 42.13
C ASP A 11 -0.69 -0.72 41.63
N ILE A 12 -1.01 -0.74 40.33
CA ILE A 12 -2.23 -0.12 39.80
C ILE A 12 -3.33 -1.17 39.87
N LYS A 13 -3.98 -1.28 41.03
CA LYS A 13 -5.32 -1.85 41.17
C LYS A 13 -6.34 -0.71 41.09
N GLN A 14 -6.98 -0.54 39.94
CA GLN A 14 -8.22 0.24 39.87
C GLN A 14 -9.40 -0.64 40.27
N ASN A 15 -9.79 -0.54 41.54
CA ASN A 15 -11.10 -0.94 42.03
C ASN A 15 -12.10 0.17 41.67
N ASN A 16 -13.08 -0.11 40.81
CA ASN A 16 -14.31 0.67 40.73
C ASN A 16 -15.51 -0.27 40.57
N ASN A 17 -16.31 -0.32 41.63
CA ASN A 17 -17.58 -1.04 41.71
C ASN A 17 -18.65 -0.32 40.86
N SER A 18 -18.92 -0.86 39.67
CA SER A 18 -20.23 -0.81 38.99
C SER A 18 -20.21 -1.84 37.87
N SER A 19 -20.98 -2.93 38.02
CA SER A 19 -21.27 -3.96 37.01
C SER A 19 -20.22 -4.14 35.89
N SER A 20 -18.96 -4.39 36.26
CA SER A 20 -17.85 -4.42 35.32
C SER A 20 -17.71 -5.82 34.73
N SER A 21 -17.83 -5.90 33.40
CA SER A 21 -17.29 -7.01 32.62
C SER A 21 -15.81 -7.19 32.98
N ALA A 22 -15.46 -8.21 33.76
CA ALA A 22 -14.09 -8.47 34.14
C ALA A 22 -13.28 -8.87 32.90
N LEU A 23 -12.52 -7.93 32.37
CA LEU A 23 -11.55 -8.17 31.31
C LEU A 23 -10.36 -8.90 31.94
N ASN A 24 -10.23 -10.20 31.68
CA ASN A 24 -9.04 -10.94 32.09
C ASN A 24 -8.03 -10.84 30.95
N ILE A 25 -7.08 -9.90 31.05
CA ILE A 25 -6.04 -9.72 30.05
C ILE A 25 -4.99 -10.83 30.23
N THR A 26 -4.97 -11.81 29.34
CA THR A 26 -3.90 -12.82 29.26
C THR A 26 -3.37 -12.83 27.83
N GLY A 27 -2.08 -12.53 27.68
CA GLY A 27 -1.38 -12.40 26.39
C GLY A 27 0.09 -12.07 26.62
N ASN A 28 0.86 -11.91 25.53
CA ASN A 28 2.25 -11.45 25.64
C ASN A 28 2.23 -10.01 26.21
N SER A 29 2.54 -9.87 27.49
CA SER A 29 2.35 -8.63 28.27
C SER A 29 3.04 -7.44 27.62
N GLU A 30 4.19 -7.67 26.97
CA GLU A 30 4.96 -6.66 26.27
C GLU A 30 4.22 -6.06 25.07
N ILE A 31 3.55 -6.87 24.24
CA ILE A 31 2.82 -6.39 23.05
C ILE A 31 1.61 -5.54 23.48
N LEU A 32 0.93 -5.95 24.55
CA LEU A 32 -0.25 -5.26 25.05
C LEU A 32 0.08 -3.89 25.65
N THR A 33 1.33 -3.63 26.05
CA THR A 33 1.75 -2.27 26.47
C THR A 33 1.65 -1.24 25.34
N LYS A 34 1.63 -1.69 24.08
CA LYS A 34 1.47 -0.81 22.91
C LYS A 34 0.02 -0.38 22.67
N PHE A 35 -0.94 -0.95 23.39
CA PHE A 35 -2.35 -0.65 23.20
C PHE A 35 -2.71 0.61 23.98
N SER A 36 -3.31 1.59 23.30
CA SER A 36 -3.90 2.75 23.98
C SER A 36 -5.17 2.35 24.74
N PRO A 37 -5.61 3.14 25.72
CA PRO A 37 -6.89 2.92 26.40
C PRO A 37 -8.07 2.77 25.42
N LYS A 38 -8.06 3.54 24.31
CA LYS A 38 -9.09 3.49 23.27
C LYS A 38 -9.13 2.14 22.55
N ILE A 39 -7.98 1.50 22.34
CA ILE A 39 -7.93 0.16 21.75
C ILE A 39 -8.62 -0.85 22.68
N PHE A 40 -8.35 -0.82 23.98
CA PHE A 40 -9.01 -1.70 24.96
C PHE A 40 -10.53 -1.46 25.04
N GLU A 41 -10.95 -0.19 25.08
CA GLU A 41 -12.37 0.18 25.06
C GLU A 41 -13.07 -0.29 23.78
N THR A 42 -12.40 -0.18 22.64
CA THR A 42 -12.91 -0.64 21.34
C THR A 42 -13.11 -2.16 21.34
N TYR A 43 -12.11 -2.94 21.79
CA TYR A 43 -12.27 -4.40 21.88
C TYR A 43 -13.35 -4.82 22.86
N LYS A 44 -13.53 -4.07 23.96
CA LYS A 44 -14.63 -4.30 24.90
C LYS A 44 -15.98 -4.09 24.21
N LYS A 45 -16.14 -3.04 23.40
CA LYS A 45 -17.34 -2.80 22.61
C LYS A 45 -17.58 -3.91 21.58
N LEU A 46 -16.55 -4.29 20.82
CA LEU A 46 -16.63 -5.36 19.81
C LEU A 46 -17.00 -6.72 20.42
N ALA A 47 -16.52 -7.01 21.63
CA ALA A 47 -16.86 -8.22 22.40
C ALA A 47 -18.34 -8.21 22.82
N LEU A 48 -18.83 -7.09 23.35
CA LEU A 48 -20.23 -6.93 23.77
C LEU A 48 -21.20 -7.06 22.60
N GLU A 49 -20.89 -6.48 21.45
CA GLU A 49 -21.68 -6.61 20.20
C GLU A 49 -21.83 -8.07 19.75
N ARG A 50 -20.91 -8.94 20.16
CA ARG A 50 -20.86 -10.39 19.89
C ARG A 50 -21.35 -11.21 21.09
N GLY A 51 -21.96 -10.60 22.09
CA GLY A 51 -22.52 -11.29 23.25
C GLY A 51 -21.48 -11.86 24.21
N ILE A 52 -20.24 -11.34 24.20
CA ILE A 52 -19.15 -11.77 25.08
C ILE A 52 -19.09 -10.81 26.27
N LEU A 53 -19.30 -11.34 27.49
CA LEU A 53 -19.34 -10.57 28.74
C LEU A 53 -17.98 -10.48 29.43
N SER A 54 -17.16 -11.51 29.32
CA SER A 54 -15.77 -11.52 29.76
C SER A 54 -14.92 -12.34 28.81
N TYR A 55 -13.68 -11.95 28.62
CA TYR A 55 -12.79 -12.56 27.65
C TYR A 55 -11.31 -12.45 28.02
N GLU A 56 -10.53 -13.30 27.38
CA GLU A 56 -9.08 -13.23 27.27
C GLU A 56 -8.69 -12.57 25.95
N LEU A 57 -7.71 -11.68 25.98
CA LEU A 57 -7.24 -10.91 24.82
C LEU A 57 -5.79 -11.28 24.50
N ASN A 58 -5.61 -12.02 23.41
CA ASN A 58 -4.29 -12.42 22.91
C ASN A 58 -3.92 -11.61 21.67
N ALA A 59 -2.70 -11.10 21.60
CA ALA A 59 -2.18 -10.38 20.43
C ALA A 59 -0.84 -10.98 20.00
N ARG A 60 -0.64 -11.11 18.68
CA ARG A 60 0.63 -11.54 18.08
C ARG A 60 0.93 -10.76 16.80
N PRO A 61 2.21 -10.50 16.47
CA PRO A 61 2.57 -9.88 15.20
C PRO A 61 2.19 -10.77 14.02
N VAL A 62 1.72 -10.16 12.92
CA VAL A 62 1.36 -10.87 11.68
C VAL A 62 2.56 -10.99 10.73
N SER A 63 3.48 -10.03 10.78
CA SER A 63 4.60 -9.89 9.85
C SER A 63 5.92 -9.69 10.61
N GLY A 64 7.04 -10.00 9.95
CA GLY A 64 8.38 -9.75 10.48
C GLY A 64 8.71 -8.25 10.55
N VAL A 65 9.77 -7.89 11.30
CA VAL A 65 10.28 -6.51 11.35
C VAL A 65 10.61 -6.06 9.90
N GLY A 66 10.25 -4.83 9.52
CA GLY A 66 10.46 -4.28 8.17
C GLY A 66 9.37 -4.60 7.13
N GLU A 67 8.34 -5.38 7.45
CA GLU A 67 7.24 -5.68 6.51
C GLU A 67 6.03 -4.75 6.66
N ASN A 68 6.05 -3.87 7.66
CA ASN A 68 4.96 -2.94 7.97
C ASN A 68 5.49 -1.52 8.29
N SER A 69 6.21 -0.90 7.34
CA SER A 69 6.92 0.38 7.56
C SER A 69 6.02 1.52 8.05
N TYR A 70 4.72 1.48 7.76
CA TYR A 70 3.74 2.53 8.13
C TYR A 70 2.76 2.10 9.24
N GLY A 71 3.01 1.00 9.96
CA GLY A 71 2.17 0.61 11.09
C GLY A 71 2.55 -0.71 11.74
N PHE A 72 2.20 -0.88 13.01
CA PHE A 72 2.38 -2.17 13.70
C PHE A 72 1.14 -3.04 13.51
N ILE A 73 1.28 -4.16 12.79
CA ILE A 73 0.18 -5.08 12.44
C ILE A 73 0.16 -6.27 13.39
N LEU A 74 -0.98 -6.46 14.06
CA LEU A 74 -1.20 -7.48 15.05
C LEU A 74 -2.46 -8.29 14.73
N GLN A 75 -2.37 -9.62 14.83
CA GLN A 75 -3.56 -10.45 14.93
C GLN A 75 -4.00 -10.45 16.39
N VAL A 76 -5.24 -10.05 16.63
CA VAL A 76 -5.82 -9.98 17.95
C VAL A 76 -6.99 -10.96 18.06
N CYS A 77 -6.91 -11.84 19.04
CA CYS A 77 -7.89 -12.88 19.33
C CYS A 77 -8.56 -12.61 20.68
N ILE A 78 -9.88 -12.45 20.64
CA ILE A 78 -10.76 -12.47 21.81
C ILE A 78 -11.23 -13.91 22.02
N LYS A 79 -10.99 -14.46 23.21
CA LYS A 79 -11.50 -15.78 23.61
C LYS A 79 -12.47 -15.61 24.78
N ALA A 80 -13.73 -15.98 24.59
CA ALA A 80 -14.76 -15.77 25.59
C ALA A 80 -14.55 -16.64 26.84
N THR A 81 -14.61 -16.04 28.02
CA THR A 81 -14.64 -16.74 29.32
C THR A 81 -16.06 -16.75 29.91
N LYS A 82 -16.89 -15.76 29.56
CA LYS A 82 -18.33 -15.73 29.86
C LYS A 82 -19.09 -15.12 28.68
N MET A 83 -20.16 -15.80 28.27
CA MET A 83 -21.04 -15.34 27.18
C MET A 83 -22.45 -15.06 27.72
N LEU A 84 -23.22 -14.28 26.98
CA LEU A 84 -24.64 -14.07 27.24
C LEU A 84 -25.42 -15.35 26.88
N GLU A 85 -26.07 -16.01 27.84
CA GLU A 85 -26.70 -17.34 27.71
C GLU A 85 -27.86 -17.43 26.69
N SER A 86 -28.20 -16.35 26.01
CA SER A 86 -29.32 -16.26 25.07
C SER A 86 -29.02 -15.47 23.79
N SER A 87 -27.77 -15.07 23.53
CA SER A 87 -27.44 -14.32 22.30
C SER A 87 -27.22 -15.25 21.11
N PRO A 88 -28.00 -15.13 20.01
CA PRO A 88 -27.76 -15.87 18.78
C PRO A 88 -26.46 -15.46 18.07
N ARG A 89 -25.79 -14.39 18.54
CA ARG A 89 -24.49 -13.90 18.03
C ARG A 89 -23.31 -14.35 18.88
N ALA A 90 -23.53 -15.14 19.93
CA ALA A 90 -22.47 -15.57 20.84
C ALA A 90 -21.42 -16.43 20.12
N THR A 91 -20.20 -15.94 20.03
CA THR A 91 -19.04 -16.66 19.45
C THR A 91 -18.02 -16.99 20.52
N LYS A 92 -17.53 -18.24 20.54
CA LYS A 92 -16.50 -18.70 21.50
C LYS A 92 -15.17 -17.96 21.36
N SER A 93 -14.84 -17.54 20.15
CA SER A 93 -13.65 -16.76 19.84
C SER A 93 -13.88 -15.85 18.65
N PHE A 94 -13.14 -14.76 18.58
CA PHE A 94 -13.21 -13.78 17.51
C PHE A 94 -11.80 -13.25 17.21
N VAL A 95 -11.40 -13.26 15.93
CA VAL A 95 -10.05 -12.90 15.48
C VAL A 95 -10.13 -11.71 14.52
N THR A 96 -9.21 -10.77 14.69
CA THR A 96 -9.14 -9.50 13.94
C THR A 96 -7.70 -9.13 13.63
N ILE A 97 -7.52 -8.22 12.69
CA ILE A 97 -6.25 -7.57 12.40
C ILE A 97 -6.29 -6.13 12.92
N LEU A 98 -5.34 -5.77 13.77
CA LEU A 98 -5.15 -4.43 14.32
C LEU A 98 -3.92 -3.79 13.68
N LYS A 99 -4.11 -2.66 13.00
CA LYS A 99 -3.05 -1.79 12.46
C LYS A 99 -2.93 -0.56 13.35
N ILE A 100 -1.78 -0.38 14.02
CA ILE A 100 -1.50 0.75 14.91
C ILE A 100 -0.48 1.69 14.25
N SER A 101 -0.76 2.99 14.24
CA SER A 101 0.18 3.99 13.71
C SER A 101 1.51 4.04 14.47
N PRO A 102 2.62 4.34 13.77
CA PRO A 102 3.90 4.67 14.41
C PRO A 102 3.76 5.86 15.37
N LYS A 103 4.59 5.89 16.42
CA LYS A 103 4.54 6.93 17.46
C LYS A 103 5.65 7.98 17.34
N ASN A 104 6.76 7.69 16.65
CA ASN A 104 7.87 8.64 16.49
C ASN A 104 7.42 9.91 15.73
N PRO A 105 7.55 11.12 16.31
CA PRO A 105 7.08 12.34 15.66
C PRO A 105 7.78 12.70 14.35
N ALA A 106 9.09 12.46 14.24
CA ALA A 106 9.86 12.77 13.03
C ALA A 106 9.43 11.86 11.88
N PHE A 107 9.37 10.55 12.13
CA PHE A 107 8.88 9.59 11.14
C PHE A 107 7.42 9.86 10.75
N ARG A 108 6.55 10.20 11.71
CA ARG A 108 5.16 10.54 11.43
C ARG A 108 4.99 11.73 10.49
N ALA A 109 5.81 12.76 10.67
CA ALA A 109 5.79 13.96 9.83
C ALA A 109 6.34 13.66 8.44
N HIS A 110 7.55 13.10 8.35
CA HIS A 110 8.22 12.78 7.09
C HIS A 110 7.40 11.81 6.22
N SER A 111 6.87 10.74 6.82
CA SER A 111 6.09 9.70 6.13
C SER A 111 4.60 10.03 5.98
N ARG A 112 4.15 11.23 6.41
CA ARG A 112 2.74 11.67 6.33
C ARG A 112 1.73 10.66 6.90
N ILE A 113 2.05 10.06 8.05
CA ILE A 113 1.28 8.96 8.65
C ILE A 113 -0.21 9.31 8.82
N VAL A 114 -0.52 10.55 9.21
CA VAL A 114 -1.90 11.02 9.39
C VAL A 114 -2.70 10.92 8.08
N ASP A 115 -2.09 11.31 6.96
CA ASP A 115 -2.76 11.29 5.65
C ASP A 115 -2.90 9.87 5.11
N LEU A 116 -1.92 9.00 5.38
CA LEU A 116 -1.97 7.57 5.03
C LEU A 116 -3.14 6.86 5.73
N TYR A 117 -3.31 7.04 7.04
CA TYR A 117 -4.42 6.43 7.78
C TYR A 117 -5.76 7.04 7.37
N ARG A 118 -5.83 8.36 7.16
CA ARG A 118 -7.04 9.02 6.65
C ARG A 118 -7.43 8.48 5.27
N ARG A 119 -6.45 8.28 4.37
CA ARG A 119 -6.68 7.71 3.03
C ARG A 119 -7.24 6.30 3.11
N GLU A 120 -6.65 5.44 3.94
CA GLU A 120 -7.10 4.06 4.07
C GLU A 120 -8.54 4.01 4.62
N VAL A 121 -8.84 4.76 5.68
CA VAL A 121 -10.20 4.84 6.24
C VAL A 121 -11.20 5.41 5.22
N PHE A 122 -10.80 6.43 4.45
CA PHE A 122 -11.62 7.00 3.38
C PHE A 122 -11.98 5.95 2.32
N MET A 123 -11.03 5.12 1.90
CA MET A 123 -11.29 4.05 0.92
C MET A 123 -12.34 3.08 1.45
N TYR A 124 -12.22 2.60 2.69
CA TYR A 124 -13.20 1.65 3.24
C TYR A 124 -14.57 2.25 3.53
N GLN A 125 -14.62 3.44 4.13
CA GLN A 125 -15.87 4.02 4.66
C GLN A 125 -16.63 4.84 3.61
N GLN A 126 -15.95 5.41 2.62
CA GLN A 126 -16.57 6.22 1.57
C GLN A 126 -16.58 5.47 0.23
N VAL A 127 -15.42 5.08 -0.31
CA VAL A 127 -15.34 4.51 -1.66
C VAL A 127 -15.95 3.11 -1.74
N PHE A 128 -15.49 2.16 -0.92
CA PHE A 128 -15.97 0.77 -0.96
C PHE A 128 -17.42 0.63 -0.48
N LYS A 129 -17.89 1.59 0.33
CA LYS A 129 -19.32 1.71 0.63
C LYS A 129 -20.14 1.96 -0.63
N GLU A 130 -19.70 2.87 -1.50
CA GLU A 130 -20.36 3.14 -2.78
C GLU A 130 -20.23 1.98 -3.77
N PHE A 131 -19.10 1.26 -3.76
CA PHE A 131 -18.96 0.03 -4.57
C PHE A 131 -19.96 -1.05 -4.14
N ARG A 132 -20.10 -1.30 -2.83
CA ARG A 132 -21.14 -2.21 -2.31
C ARG A 132 -22.55 -1.72 -2.60
N GLN A 133 -22.77 -0.41 -2.61
CA GLN A 133 -24.07 0.16 -2.98
C GLN A 133 -24.41 -0.08 -4.47
N LEU A 134 -23.44 0.06 -5.38
CA LEU A 134 -23.61 -0.28 -6.80
C LEU A 134 -23.95 -1.76 -7.00
N GLU A 135 -23.31 -2.65 -6.23
CA GLU A 135 -23.63 -4.07 -6.25
C GLU A 135 -25.09 -4.33 -5.84
N LEU A 136 -25.56 -3.72 -4.75
CA LEU A 136 -26.95 -3.85 -4.31
C LEU A 136 -27.95 -3.33 -5.35
N GLU A 137 -27.65 -2.17 -5.96
CA GLU A 137 -28.44 -1.62 -7.07
C GLU A 137 -28.52 -2.61 -8.23
N ARG A 138 -27.39 -3.19 -8.63
CA ARG A 138 -27.34 -4.16 -9.73
C ARG A 138 -28.09 -5.46 -9.41
N LEU A 139 -27.97 -5.98 -8.19
CA LEU A 139 -28.72 -7.17 -7.76
C LEU A 139 -30.23 -6.92 -7.79
N ASN A 140 -30.68 -5.70 -7.48
CA ASN A 140 -32.08 -5.33 -7.58
C ASN A 140 -32.54 -5.23 -9.05
N GLU A 141 -31.73 -4.63 -9.93
CA GLU A 141 -32.00 -4.60 -11.38
C GLU A 141 -32.18 -6.02 -11.95
N LEU A 142 -31.28 -6.95 -11.60
CA LEU A 142 -31.30 -8.34 -12.09
C LEU A 142 -32.52 -9.13 -11.57
N LYS A 143 -32.95 -8.89 -10.33
CA LYS A 143 -34.17 -9.50 -9.77
C LYS A 143 -35.42 -9.07 -10.54
N CYS A 144 -35.50 -7.81 -10.97
CA CYS A 144 -36.63 -7.30 -11.74
C CYS A 144 -36.80 -7.99 -13.10
N ILE A 145 -35.72 -8.52 -13.69
CA ILE A 145 -35.73 -9.18 -15.00
C ILE A 145 -35.70 -10.72 -14.92
N ASN A 146 -35.88 -11.32 -13.73
CA ASN A 146 -35.85 -12.77 -13.48
C ASN A 146 -34.56 -13.49 -13.93
N ASP A 147 -33.42 -12.79 -13.99
CA ASP A 147 -32.15 -13.41 -14.39
C ASP A 147 -31.40 -13.98 -13.18
N VAL A 148 -31.85 -15.15 -12.70
CA VAL A 148 -31.35 -15.82 -11.49
C VAL A 148 -29.92 -16.38 -11.67
N LYS A 149 -29.43 -16.53 -12.90
CA LYS A 149 -28.09 -17.10 -13.14
C LYS A 149 -26.96 -16.13 -12.80
N LEU A 150 -27.21 -14.82 -12.83
CA LEU A 150 -26.21 -13.77 -12.59
C LEU A 150 -26.04 -13.36 -11.12
N THR A 151 -26.88 -13.84 -10.20
CA THR A 151 -26.98 -13.28 -8.83
C THR A 151 -25.91 -13.73 -7.82
N LYS A 152 -24.97 -14.61 -8.18
CA LYS A 152 -23.98 -15.18 -7.23
C LYS A 152 -22.51 -14.88 -7.54
N SER A 153 -22.16 -14.38 -8.73
CA SER A 153 -20.78 -14.46 -9.23
C SER A 153 -19.94 -13.18 -9.11
N ASN A 154 -20.50 -12.03 -8.71
CA ASN A 154 -19.83 -10.73 -8.90
C ASN A 154 -19.85 -9.78 -7.70
N ASN A 155 -20.03 -10.29 -6.48
CA ASN A 155 -20.06 -9.46 -5.27
C ASN A 155 -18.75 -8.71 -5.05
N PHE A 156 -18.74 -7.46 -4.57
CA PHE A 156 -17.50 -6.75 -4.25
C PHE A 156 -16.88 -7.28 -2.95
N ASP A 157 -16.12 -8.36 -3.07
CA ASP A 157 -15.57 -9.16 -1.97
C ASP A 157 -14.03 -9.23 -1.94
N ILE A 158 -13.39 -8.36 -2.73
CA ILE A 158 -11.93 -8.35 -2.92
C ILE A 158 -11.15 -7.60 -1.84
N VAL A 159 -11.82 -7.04 -0.84
CA VAL A 159 -11.20 -6.30 0.28
C VAL A 159 -11.71 -6.86 1.61
N PRO A 160 -10.97 -6.72 2.73
CA PRO A 160 -11.49 -7.06 4.04
C PRO A 160 -12.56 -6.08 4.51
N ASP A 161 -13.41 -6.50 5.44
CA ASP A 161 -14.26 -5.60 6.19
C ASP A 161 -13.48 -4.79 7.23
N ILE A 162 -13.77 -3.49 7.28
CA ILE A 162 -13.34 -2.59 8.36
C ILE A 162 -14.33 -2.72 9.51
N LEU A 163 -13.83 -3.05 10.71
CA LEU A 163 -14.65 -3.21 11.91
C LEU A 163 -14.67 -1.94 12.75
N TYR A 164 -13.54 -1.24 12.81
CA TYR A 164 -13.41 0.02 13.52
C TYR A 164 -12.22 0.83 12.99
N ALA A 165 -12.30 2.16 13.09
CA ALA A 165 -11.18 3.05 12.83
C ALA A 165 -11.17 4.21 13.83
N ASN A 166 -9.98 4.55 14.31
CA ASN A 166 -9.70 5.75 15.07
C ASN A 166 -8.72 6.63 14.29
N LEU A 167 -9.03 7.92 14.15
CA LEU A 167 -8.20 8.90 13.45
C LEU A 167 -7.78 10.06 14.37
N ASP A 168 -7.88 9.87 15.68
CA ASP A 168 -7.39 10.87 16.62
C ASP A 168 -5.88 11.00 16.49
N LEU A 169 -5.40 12.24 16.46
CA LEU A 169 -3.99 12.56 16.28
C LEU A 169 -3.13 11.81 17.32
N GLN A 170 -2.08 11.16 16.83
CA GLN A 170 -1.13 10.35 17.61
C GLN A 170 -1.72 9.06 18.21
N ASP A 171 -2.97 8.73 17.93
CA ASP A 171 -3.60 7.48 18.34
C ASP A 171 -4.39 6.81 17.21
N GLU A 172 -3.92 6.94 15.98
CA GLU A 172 -4.58 6.34 14.82
C GLU A 172 -4.40 4.81 14.86
N PHE A 173 -5.51 4.09 14.71
CA PHE A 173 -5.52 2.64 14.56
C PHE A 173 -6.75 2.17 13.76
N ILE A 174 -6.62 1.03 13.09
CA ILE A 174 -7.69 0.42 12.30
C ILE A 174 -7.81 -1.05 12.69
N ILE A 175 -9.05 -1.52 12.83
CA ILE A 175 -9.37 -2.92 13.09
C ILE A 175 -10.10 -3.48 11.87
N PHE A 176 -9.54 -4.53 11.28
CA PHE A 176 -10.11 -5.26 10.16
C PHE A 176 -10.55 -6.66 10.57
N GLU A 177 -11.43 -7.26 9.76
CA GLU A 177 -11.61 -8.71 9.81
C GLU A 177 -10.29 -9.45 9.49
N ASP A 178 -10.18 -10.69 9.96
CA ASP A 178 -9.04 -11.55 9.64
C ASP A 178 -9.38 -12.51 8.50
N LEU A 179 -8.85 -12.23 7.30
CA LEU A 179 -9.06 -13.03 6.09
C LEU A 179 -8.42 -14.42 6.15
N THR A 180 -7.51 -14.69 7.10
CA THR A 180 -6.95 -16.03 7.29
C THR A 180 -8.01 -17.03 7.74
N LEU A 181 -9.11 -16.56 8.36
CA LEU A 181 -10.28 -17.38 8.68
C LEU A 181 -11.05 -17.86 7.45
N SER A 182 -10.81 -17.25 6.29
CA SER A 182 -11.40 -17.63 4.99
C SER A 182 -10.38 -18.30 4.05
N ASP A 183 -9.31 -18.83 4.62
CA ASP A 183 -8.18 -19.52 3.96
C ASP A 183 -7.33 -18.64 3.04
N PHE A 184 -7.42 -17.32 3.16
CA PHE A 184 -6.53 -16.40 2.45
C PHE A 184 -5.18 -16.28 3.17
N LYS A 185 -4.09 -16.33 2.40
CA LYS A 185 -2.72 -16.30 2.93
C LYS A 185 -1.84 -15.42 2.06
N GLN A 186 -0.91 -14.71 2.69
CA GLN A 186 0.09 -13.93 1.97
C GLN A 186 1.05 -14.86 1.22
N ASN A 187 1.48 -14.47 0.03
CA ASN A 187 2.59 -15.13 -0.65
C ASN A 187 3.91 -14.66 -0.02
N SER A 188 4.77 -15.58 0.40
CA SER A 188 6.06 -15.25 1.02
C SER A 188 6.91 -14.35 0.11
N ARG A 189 7.60 -13.35 0.68
CA ARG A 189 8.52 -12.48 -0.06
C ARG A 189 9.64 -13.23 -0.77
N THR A 190 10.02 -14.40 -0.25
CA THR A 190 11.05 -15.27 -0.85
C THR A 190 10.55 -16.00 -2.09
N ASN A 191 9.22 -16.03 -2.30
CA ASN A 191 8.59 -16.79 -3.37
C ASN A 191 8.18 -15.82 -4.48
N MET A 192 8.88 -15.90 -5.61
CA MET A 192 8.52 -15.11 -6.78
C MET A 192 7.14 -15.54 -7.29
N PRO A 193 6.24 -14.58 -7.64
CA PRO A 193 4.92 -14.91 -8.14
C PRO A 193 4.97 -15.79 -9.40
N SER A 194 4.15 -16.83 -9.40
CA SER A 194 3.87 -17.69 -10.54
C SER A 194 2.79 -17.08 -11.45
N TYR A 195 2.57 -17.68 -12.62
CA TYR A 195 1.54 -17.22 -13.57
C TYR A 195 0.15 -17.13 -12.94
N ASP A 196 -0.25 -18.11 -12.14
CA ASP A 196 -1.55 -18.17 -11.46
C ASP A 196 -1.69 -17.08 -10.39
N LEU A 197 -0.63 -16.78 -9.62
CA LEU A 197 -0.62 -15.65 -8.68
C LEU A 197 -0.82 -14.31 -9.38
N VAL A 198 -0.09 -14.06 -10.48
CA VAL A 198 -0.25 -12.82 -11.26
C VAL A 198 -1.66 -12.75 -11.85
N SER A 199 -2.17 -13.87 -12.38
CA SER A 199 -3.52 -13.94 -12.95
C SER A 199 -4.60 -13.64 -11.93
N ALA A 200 -4.53 -14.23 -10.72
CA ALA A 200 -5.47 -13.97 -9.64
C ALA A 200 -5.42 -12.51 -9.19
N THR A 201 -4.21 -11.97 -9.01
CA THR A 201 -3.96 -10.55 -8.69
C THR A 201 -4.62 -9.61 -9.70
N PHE A 202 -4.41 -9.88 -11.00
CA PHE A 202 -4.87 -9.02 -12.08
C PHE A 202 -6.40 -9.06 -12.23
N ARG A 203 -7.04 -10.20 -11.98
CA ARG A 203 -8.51 -10.30 -11.93
C ARG A 203 -9.08 -9.48 -10.76
N SER A 204 -8.46 -9.53 -9.58
CA SER A 204 -8.94 -8.80 -8.41
C SER A 204 -8.81 -7.29 -8.56
N ILE A 205 -7.67 -6.78 -9.04
CA ILE A 205 -7.53 -5.33 -9.29
C ILE A 205 -8.39 -4.84 -10.45
N ALA A 206 -8.59 -5.66 -11.49
CA ALA A 206 -9.53 -5.37 -12.56
C ALA A 206 -10.95 -5.17 -12.03
N LYS A 207 -11.40 -6.00 -11.09
CA LYS A 207 -12.70 -5.84 -10.43
C LYS A 207 -12.80 -4.51 -9.67
N MET A 208 -11.76 -4.11 -8.94
CA MET A 208 -11.73 -2.81 -8.25
C MET A 208 -11.81 -1.63 -9.24
N HIS A 209 -11.01 -1.67 -10.30
CA HIS A 209 -10.99 -0.62 -11.33
C HIS A 209 -12.32 -0.55 -12.10
N ALA A 210 -12.95 -1.70 -12.38
CA ALA A 210 -14.27 -1.74 -12.99
C ALA A 210 -15.31 -1.03 -12.11
N MET A 211 -15.32 -1.29 -10.79
CA MET A 211 -16.23 -0.60 -9.87
C MET A 211 -16.01 0.92 -9.87
N SER A 212 -14.75 1.37 -9.95
CA SER A 212 -14.42 2.79 -10.10
C SER A 212 -15.02 3.40 -11.37
N PHE A 213 -14.82 2.74 -12.53
CA PHE A 213 -15.38 3.21 -13.80
C PHE A 213 -16.91 3.21 -13.81
N VAL A 214 -17.54 2.15 -13.26
CA VAL A 214 -18.99 2.07 -13.14
C VAL A 214 -19.53 3.19 -12.25
N LEU A 215 -18.84 3.52 -11.15
CA LEU A 215 -19.20 4.63 -10.27
C LEU A 215 -19.08 5.98 -10.99
N GLN A 216 -17.99 6.19 -11.71
CA GLN A 216 -17.77 7.39 -12.52
C GLN A 216 -18.85 7.58 -13.57
N TYR A 217 -19.24 6.50 -14.26
CA TYR A 217 -20.25 6.55 -15.31
C TYR A 217 -21.67 6.75 -14.74
N ARG A 218 -22.06 5.98 -13.71
CA ARG A 218 -23.43 6.03 -13.15
C ARG A 218 -23.66 7.23 -12.23
N LYS A 219 -22.64 7.68 -11.51
CA LYS A 219 -22.74 8.71 -10.46
C LYS A 219 -21.60 9.74 -10.57
N PRO A 220 -21.48 10.48 -11.70
CA PRO A 220 -20.32 11.34 -11.99
C PRO A 220 -20.09 12.44 -10.94
N GLU A 221 -21.14 13.06 -10.42
CA GLU A 221 -21.01 14.10 -9.38
C GLU A 221 -20.49 13.56 -8.05
N LEU A 222 -20.92 12.34 -7.68
CA LEU A 222 -20.39 11.67 -6.49
C LEU A 222 -18.94 11.27 -6.72
N PHE A 223 -18.64 10.69 -7.88
CA PHE A 223 -17.27 10.30 -8.23
C PHE A 223 -16.32 11.49 -8.18
N LYS A 224 -16.71 12.64 -8.75
CA LYS A 224 -15.95 13.89 -8.69
C LYS A 224 -15.63 14.32 -7.26
N ARG A 225 -16.61 14.25 -6.35
CA ARG A 225 -16.39 14.55 -4.92
C ARG A 225 -15.42 13.59 -4.25
N LEU A 226 -15.48 12.31 -4.59
CA LEU A 226 -14.56 11.31 -4.05
C LEU A 226 -13.13 11.56 -4.57
N THR A 227 -12.96 11.79 -5.87
CA THR A 227 -11.64 11.99 -6.50
C THR A 227 -10.95 13.28 -6.07
N GLN A 228 -11.69 14.31 -5.66
CA GLN A 228 -11.10 15.56 -5.12
C GLN A 228 -10.20 15.33 -3.91
N GLN A 229 -10.46 14.26 -3.15
CA GLN A 229 -9.65 13.92 -1.99
C GLN A 229 -8.49 12.99 -2.35
N MET A 230 -8.40 12.48 -3.59
CA MET A 230 -7.55 11.34 -3.99
C MET A 230 -6.26 11.74 -4.72
N SER A 231 -5.65 12.85 -4.30
CA SER A 231 -4.29 13.20 -4.70
C SER A 231 -3.29 12.15 -4.24
N ASP A 232 -2.15 12.10 -4.91
CA ASP A 232 -1.03 11.24 -4.55
C ASP A 232 -0.46 11.59 -3.16
N ASN A 233 -0.06 10.58 -2.40
CA ASN A 233 0.60 10.75 -1.10
C ASN A 233 2.13 10.50 -1.18
N LEU A 234 2.60 9.88 -2.27
CA LEU A 234 4.00 9.52 -2.49
C LEU A 234 4.69 10.53 -3.41
N PHE A 235 4.09 10.83 -4.56
CA PHE A 235 4.59 11.77 -5.55
C PHE A 235 3.85 13.11 -5.48
N THR A 236 4.37 14.03 -4.69
CA THR A 236 3.75 15.34 -4.45
C THR A 236 4.65 16.50 -4.87
N ALA A 237 4.03 17.65 -5.14
CA ALA A 237 4.76 18.84 -5.58
C ALA A 237 5.78 19.33 -4.53
N ASP A 238 5.49 19.08 -3.26
CA ASP A 238 6.29 19.40 -2.09
C ASP A 238 7.18 18.22 -1.61
N MET A 239 7.41 17.21 -2.46
CA MET A 239 8.36 16.14 -2.14
C MET A 239 9.75 16.70 -1.81
N GLU A 240 10.31 16.23 -0.70
CA GLU A 240 11.63 16.63 -0.23
C GLU A 240 12.74 16.30 -1.26
N PRO A 241 13.73 17.19 -1.45
CA PRO A 241 14.84 16.96 -2.39
C PRO A 241 15.59 15.65 -2.15
N LEU A 242 15.72 15.22 -0.89
CA LEU A 242 16.36 13.95 -0.55
C LEU A 242 15.58 12.75 -1.08
N THR A 243 14.25 12.75 -0.96
CA THR A 243 13.39 11.68 -1.50
C THR A 243 13.50 11.61 -3.02
N VAL A 244 13.57 12.76 -3.70
CA VAL A 244 13.81 12.85 -5.15
C VAL A 244 15.18 12.25 -5.50
N GLU A 245 16.23 12.62 -4.78
CA GLU A 245 17.58 12.13 -5.06
C GLU A 245 17.75 10.64 -4.75
N PHE A 246 17.05 10.11 -3.75
CA PHE A 246 16.99 8.68 -3.48
C PHE A 246 16.50 7.88 -4.70
N GLY A 247 15.42 8.33 -5.34
CA GLY A 247 14.94 7.73 -6.59
C GLY A 247 15.95 7.86 -7.74
N LYS A 248 16.50 9.06 -7.94
CA LYS A 248 17.49 9.34 -9.00
C LYS A 248 18.76 8.51 -8.86
N ARG A 249 19.23 8.26 -7.64
CA ARG A 249 20.41 7.44 -7.37
C ARG A 249 20.30 6.05 -8.00
N TYR A 250 19.19 5.35 -7.79
CA TYR A 250 19.01 4.00 -8.33
C TYR A 250 18.79 3.99 -9.85
N ILE A 251 18.22 5.06 -10.41
CA ILE A 251 18.15 5.28 -11.85
C ILE A 251 19.57 5.43 -12.43
N ARG A 252 20.38 6.33 -11.85
CA ARG A 252 21.77 6.57 -12.25
C ARG A 252 22.62 5.31 -12.15
N ARG A 253 22.47 4.54 -11.06
CA ARG A 253 23.16 3.26 -10.86
C ARG A 253 22.76 2.24 -11.92
N THR A 254 21.47 2.15 -12.26
CA THR A 254 20.99 1.29 -13.34
C THR A 254 21.56 1.71 -14.70
N ARG A 255 21.60 3.02 -14.99
CA ARG A 255 22.20 3.54 -16.22
C ARG A 255 23.68 3.15 -16.33
N ALA A 256 24.47 3.38 -15.28
CA ALA A 256 25.88 3.02 -15.26
C ALA A 256 26.11 1.51 -15.48
N MET A 257 25.23 0.66 -14.93
CA MET A 257 25.28 -0.79 -15.18
C MET A 257 25.02 -1.16 -16.64
N LEU A 258 24.11 -0.44 -17.30
CA LEU A 258 23.79 -0.65 -18.71
C LEU A 258 24.87 -0.09 -19.64
N GLU A 259 25.50 1.04 -19.30
CA GLU A 259 26.64 1.61 -20.04
C GLU A 259 27.83 0.64 -20.12
N LEU A 260 27.99 -0.21 -19.10
CA LEU A 260 29.00 -1.28 -19.08
C LEU A 260 28.53 -2.59 -19.74
N ASP A 261 27.24 -2.73 -20.06
CA ASP A 261 26.67 -3.91 -20.73
C ASP A 261 26.70 -3.70 -22.25
N SER A 262 27.52 -4.47 -22.96
CA SER A 262 27.68 -4.39 -24.43
C SER A 262 26.39 -4.68 -25.22
N TYR A 263 25.35 -5.24 -24.58
CA TYR A 263 24.06 -5.53 -25.20
C TYR A 263 23.01 -4.43 -24.97
N SER A 264 23.34 -3.36 -24.24
CA SER A 264 22.42 -2.24 -24.01
C SER A 264 22.28 -1.37 -25.25
N SER A 265 21.06 -0.88 -25.51
CA SER A 265 20.82 0.03 -26.62
C SER A 265 21.08 1.49 -26.21
N SER A 266 21.48 2.33 -27.16
CA SER A 266 21.63 3.78 -26.92
C SER A 266 20.34 4.41 -26.41
N LYS A 267 19.20 3.93 -26.92
CA LYS A 267 17.85 4.36 -26.52
C LYS A 267 17.58 4.10 -25.04
N GLN A 268 18.02 2.97 -24.49
CA GLN A 268 17.89 2.66 -23.06
C GLN A 268 18.68 3.67 -22.21
N ILE A 269 19.93 3.95 -22.58
CA ILE A 269 20.80 4.88 -21.85
C ILE A 269 20.23 6.30 -21.91
N GLU A 270 19.80 6.75 -23.09
CA GLU A 270 19.21 8.06 -23.30
C GLU A 270 17.93 8.25 -22.49
N ALA A 271 17.03 7.26 -22.50
CA ALA A 271 15.78 7.31 -21.74
C ALA A 271 16.03 7.38 -20.22
N LEU A 272 17.01 6.63 -19.69
CA LEU A 272 17.35 6.71 -18.27
C LEU A 272 18.01 8.03 -17.89
N LYS A 273 18.86 8.59 -18.77
CA LYS A 273 19.44 9.92 -18.56
C LYS A 273 18.36 10.99 -18.52
N HIS A 274 17.42 10.93 -19.46
CA HIS A 274 16.27 11.84 -19.50
C HIS A 274 15.39 11.70 -18.26
N LEU A 275 15.09 10.46 -17.85
CA LEU A 275 14.33 10.20 -16.64
C LEU A 275 15.04 10.74 -15.39
N GLU A 276 16.35 10.54 -15.26
CA GLU A 276 17.13 11.05 -14.13
C GLU A 276 17.04 12.59 -14.03
N CYS A 277 17.15 13.28 -15.16
CA CYS A 277 17.08 14.75 -15.22
C CYS A 277 15.67 15.29 -14.89
N ASN A 278 14.62 14.56 -15.27
CA ASN A 278 13.23 15.02 -15.18
C ASN A 278 12.38 14.18 -14.20
N PHE A 279 13.03 13.52 -13.23
CA PHE A 279 12.42 12.46 -12.42
C PHE A 279 11.15 12.93 -11.69
N LYS A 280 11.23 14.06 -10.97
CA LYS A 280 10.11 14.60 -10.21
C LYS A 280 8.93 14.92 -11.13
N ASP A 281 9.19 15.62 -12.23
CA ASP A 281 8.15 16.05 -13.16
C ASP A 281 7.49 14.85 -13.85
N ILE A 282 8.26 13.86 -14.30
CA ILE A 282 7.74 12.62 -14.89
C ILE A 282 6.85 11.87 -13.89
N CYS A 283 7.28 11.74 -12.63
CA CYS A 283 6.49 11.08 -11.61
C CYS A 283 5.18 11.82 -11.30
N LEU A 284 5.22 13.16 -11.12
CA LEU A 284 4.02 14.00 -10.93
C LEU A 284 3.06 13.88 -12.11
N GLN A 285 3.60 13.90 -13.31
CA GLN A 285 2.87 13.72 -14.55
C GLN A 285 2.18 12.35 -14.65
N CYS A 286 2.83 11.28 -14.18
CA CYS A 286 2.27 9.93 -14.21
C CYS A 286 1.08 9.76 -13.26
N VAL A 287 1.11 10.43 -12.11
CA VAL A 287 0.10 10.25 -11.06
C VAL A 287 -1.08 11.21 -11.16
N ASP A 288 -1.05 12.16 -12.09
CA ASP A 288 -2.15 13.08 -12.33
C ASP A 288 -3.28 12.43 -13.13
N GLY A 289 -4.27 11.88 -12.41
CA GLY A 289 -5.47 11.30 -13.02
C GLY A 289 -6.34 12.28 -13.80
N GLN A 290 -6.21 13.60 -13.62
CA GLN A 290 -6.98 14.56 -14.41
C GLN A 290 -6.52 14.58 -15.87
N ARG A 291 -5.22 14.33 -16.13
CA ARG A 291 -4.67 14.31 -17.50
C ARG A 291 -5.24 13.21 -18.37
N VAL A 292 -5.72 12.14 -17.75
CA VAL A 292 -6.25 10.98 -18.45
C VAL A 292 -7.74 10.76 -18.19
N ALA A 293 -8.42 11.70 -17.55
CA ALA A 293 -9.88 11.65 -17.45
C ALA A 293 -10.51 11.66 -18.87
N PRO A 294 -11.58 10.87 -19.11
CA PRO A 294 -12.35 10.07 -18.16
C PRO A 294 -11.76 8.66 -17.90
N TYR A 295 -10.60 8.32 -18.44
CA TYR A 295 -9.97 6.99 -18.37
C TYR A 295 -9.09 6.75 -17.12
N ALA A 296 -9.26 7.55 -16.08
CA ALA A 296 -8.65 7.35 -14.76
C ALA A 296 -9.61 6.66 -13.80
N VAL A 297 -9.04 5.96 -12.81
CA VAL A 297 -9.77 5.22 -11.77
C VAL A 297 -9.17 5.51 -10.40
N LEU A 298 -9.89 5.10 -9.36
CA LEU A 298 -9.37 4.99 -8.00
C LEU A 298 -8.45 3.76 -7.95
N CYS A 299 -7.14 3.98 -8.04
CA CYS A 299 -6.09 2.97 -8.00
C CYS A 299 -5.76 2.58 -6.55
N HIS A 300 -5.18 1.40 -6.38
CA HIS A 300 -4.63 0.92 -5.10
C HIS A 300 -3.40 1.74 -4.68
N GLY A 301 -2.52 2.05 -5.63
CA GLY A 301 -1.36 2.93 -5.45
C GLY A 301 -0.14 2.24 -4.81
N ASP A 302 -0.35 1.27 -3.90
CA ASP A 302 0.73 0.40 -3.38
C ASP A 302 0.53 -1.07 -3.77
N PHE A 303 0.41 -1.32 -5.07
CA PHE A 303 0.04 -2.63 -5.58
C PHE A 303 1.25 -3.58 -5.73
N TRP A 304 1.57 -4.29 -4.65
CA TRP A 304 2.67 -5.26 -4.59
C TRP A 304 2.30 -6.53 -3.79
N ASN A 305 3.15 -7.56 -3.86
CA ASN A 305 2.86 -8.90 -3.37
C ASN A 305 2.43 -8.98 -1.89
N ASN A 306 2.96 -8.14 -1.00
CA ASN A 306 2.63 -8.19 0.41
C ASN A 306 1.24 -7.61 0.73
N ASN A 307 0.72 -6.76 -0.14
CA ASN A 307 -0.61 -6.16 -0.01
C ASN A 307 -1.70 -7.03 -0.64
N ILE A 308 -1.39 -8.31 -0.92
CA ILE A 308 -2.28 -9.25 -1.57
C ILE A 308 -2.28 -10.58 -0.81
N LEU A 309 -3.47 -11.03 -0.44
CA LEU A 309 -3.70 -12.35 0.17
C LEU A 309 -4.37 -13.26 -0.85
N TYR A 310 -3.90 -14.49 -0.96
CA TYR A 310 -4.33 -15.46 -1.97
C TYR A 310 -5.03 -16.64 -1.34
N LYS A 311 -6.01 -17.18 -2.07
CA LYS A 311 -6.62 -18.47 -1.79
C LYS A 311 -6.16 -19.50 -2.82
N TYR A 312 -5.87 -20.70 -2.36
CA TYR A 312 -5.30 -21.77 -3.16
C TYR A 312 -6.27 -22.95 -3.27
N ASP A 313 -6.27 -23.64 -4.40
CA ASP A 313 -6.99 -24.90 -4.58
C ASP A 313 -6.19 -26.10 -4.01
N ALA A 314 -6.73 -27.31 -4.23
CA ALA A 314 -6.10 -28.55 -3.80
C ALA A 314 -4.76 -28.82 -4.52
N GLN A 315 -4.53 -28.21 -5.69
CA GLN A 315 -3.31 -28.30 -6.48
C GLN A 315 -2.30 -27.19 -6.12
N GLN A 316 -2.59 -26.39 -5.09
CA GLN A 316 -1.79 -25.23 -4.66
C GLN A 316 -1.70 -24.13 -5.73
N GLN A 317 -2.69 -24.03 -6.63
CA GLN A 317 -2.79 -22.94 -7.59
C GLN A 317 -3.64 -21.81 -7.00
N ALA A 318 -3.20 -20.56 -7.20
CA ALA A 318 -3.94 -19.39 -6.75
C ALA A 318 -5.24 -19.23 -7.55
N THR A 319 -6.37 -19.24 -6.84
CA THR A 319 -7.72 -19.17 -7.45
C THR A 319 -8.37 -17.81 -7.27
N SER A 320 -8.05 -17.09 -6.20
CA SER A 320 -8.56 -15.76 -5.91
C SER A 320 -7.57 -14.96 -5.08
N ALA A 321 -7.67 -13.64 -5.17
CA ALA A 321 -6.85 -12.69 -4.42
C ALA A 321 -7.74 -11.64 -3.73
N LYS A 322 -7.37 -11.27 -2.51
CA LYS A 322 -7.91 -10.12 -1.78
C LYS A 322 -6.82 -9.09 -1.57
N LEU A 323 -7.20 -7.83 -1.69
CA LEU A 323 -6.33 -6.67 -1.63
C LEU A 323 -6.45 -6.03 -0.23
N ILE A 324 -5.32 -5.63 0.33
CA ILE A 324 -5.22 -4.99 1.64
C ILE A 324 -4.29 -3.76 1.56
N ASP A 325 -4.33 -2.90 2.58
CA ASP A 325 -3.51 -1.69 2.68
C ASP A 325 -3.70 -0.67 1.53
N PHE A 326 -4.73 0.15 1.68
CA PHE A 326 -5.14 1.15 0.68
C PHE A 326 -4.59 2.55 0.98
N GLN A 327 -3.58 2.69 1.84
CA GLN A 327 -3.09 3.98 2.35
C GLN A 327 -2.46 4.90 1.28
N LEU A 328 -2.07 4.31 0.14
CA LEU A 328 -1.47 5.01 -0.99
C LEU A 328 -2.43 5.13 -2.19
N SER A 329 -3.72 4.84 -1.99
CA SER A 329 -4.72 4.94 -3.06
C SER A 329 -4.82 6.36 -3.61
N ARG A 330 -5.05 6.46 -4.92
CA ARG A 330 -5.00 7.71 -5.70
C ARG A 330 -5.92 7.65 -6.91
N TYR A 331 -6.28 8.80 -7.46
CA TYR A 331 -6.98 8.87 -8.74
C TYR A 331 -5.99 9.02 -9.89
N ALA A 332 -5.80 7.96 -10.69
CA ALA A 332 -4.78 7.91 -11.74
C ALA A 332 -5.14 6.87 -12.83
N SER A 333 -4.26 6.65 -13.82
CA SER A 333 -4.49 5.58 -14.81
C SER A 333 -4.46 4.19 -14.13
N PRO A 334 -5.32 3.23 -14.54
CA PRO A 334 -5.27 1.86 -14.01
C PRO A 334 -3.93 1.15 -14.31
N ILE A 335 -3.16 1.63 -15.30
CA ILE A 335 -1.87 1.06 -15.68
C ILE A 335 -0.85 1.13 -14.55
N LEU A 336 -0.90 2.16 -13.70
CA LEU A 336 0.10 2.37 -12.65
C LEU A 336 0.20 1.17 -11.70
N ASP A 337 -0.94 0.64 -11.25
CA ASP A 337 -0.97 -0.56 -10.41
C ASP A 337 -0.37 -1.76 -11.15
N LEU A 338 -0.72 -1.97 -12.42
CA LEU A 338 -0.26 -3.13 -13.20
C LEU A 338 1.26 -3.13 -13.40
N VAL A 339 1.83 -2.00 -13.80
CA VAL A 339 3.27 -1.90 -14.06
C VAL A 339 4.07 -1.86 -12.77
N HIS A 340 3.51 -1.28 -11.69
CA HIS A 340 4.11 -1.36 -10.36
C HIS A 340 4.23 -2.83 -9.92
N TYR A 341 3.14 -3.60 -9.92
CA TYR A 341 3.17 -5.00 -9.52
C TYR A 341 4.11 -5.84 -10.39
N LEU A 342 4.00 -5.73 -11.72
CA LEU A 342 4.80 -6.55 -12.63
C LEU A 342 6.30 -6.30 -12.44
N PHE A 343 6.73 -5.05 -12.36
CA PHE A 343 8.16 -4.73 -12.28
C PHE A 343 8.73 -4.91 -10.87
N ALA A 344 7.93 -4.63 -9.83
CA ALA A 344 8.37 -4.76 -8.44
C ALA A 344 8.28 -6.19 -7.90
N CYS A 345 7.39 -7.04 -8.43
CA CYS A 345 7.15 -8.38 -7.85
C CYS A 345 7.58 -9.55 -8.72
N THR A 346 7.63 -9.44 -10.05
CA THR A 346 7.86 -10.62 -10.91
C THR A 346 9.30 -10.72 -11.43
N GLU A 347 9.69 -11.93 -11.85
CA GLU A 347 10.93 -12.14 -12.62
C GLU A 347 10.74 -11.83 -14.10
N ARG A 348 11.83 -11.42 -14.75
CA ARG A 348 11.82 -11.10 -16.18
C ARG A 348 11.40 -12.28 -17.04
N ASP A 349 11.79 -13.51 -16.69
CA ASP A 349 11.46 -14.68 -17.49
C ASP A 349 9.95 -14.89 -17.62
N LEU A 350 9.20 -14.66 -16.53
CA LEU A 350 7.74 -14.71 -16.55
C LEU A 350 7.16 -13.61 -17.44
N ARG A 351 7.61 -12.37 -17.28
CA ARG A 351 7.16 -11.24 -18.11
C ARG A 351 7.50 -11.44 -19.58
N SER A 352 8.67 -11.97 -19.89
CA SER A 352 9.11 -12.18 -21.27
C SER A 352 8.17 -13.09 -22.05
N LYS A 353 7.53 -14.04 -21.35
CA LYS A 353 6.58 -15.02 -21.90
C LYS A 353 5.13 -14.55 -21.85
N HIS A 354 4.72 -13.89 -20.77
CA HIS A 354 3.29 -13.70 -20.45
C HIS A 354 2.87 -12.23 -20.26
N PHE A 355 3.72 -11.23 -20.51
CA PHE A 355 3.38 -9.83 -20.23
C PHE A 355 2.06 -9.38 -20.89
N MET A 356 1.92 -9.60 -22.20
CA MET A 356 0.69 -9.23 -22.92
C MET A 356 -0.50 -10.09 -22.51
N GLU A 357 -0.25 -11.36 -22.18
CA GLU A 357 -1.30 -12.24 -21.66
C GLU A 357 -1.85 -11.74 -20.32
N PHE A 358 -1.01 -11.22 -19.42
CA PHE A 358 -1.47 -10.56 -18.20
C PHE A 358 -2.26 -9.29 -18.50
N MET A 359 -1.83 -8.47 -19.47
CA MET A 359 -2.60 -7.31 -19.92
C MET A 359 -3.98 -7.69 -20.46
N ASP A 360 -4.08 -8.84 -21.14
CA ASP A 360 -5.33 -9.38 -21.64
C ASP A 360 -6.21 -9.93 -20.52
N ILE A 361 -5.65 -10.66 -19.55
CA ILE A 361 -6.38 -11.13 -18.35
C ILE A 361 -6.99 -9.95 -17.60
N TYR A 362 -6.21 -8.88 -17.38
CA TYR A 362 -6.69 -7.68 -16.71
C TYR A 362 -7.84 -7.03 -17.49
N HIS A 363 -7.63 -6.73 -18.78
CA HIS A 363 -8.63 -6.00 -19.58
C HIS A 363 -9.89 -6.84 -19.79
N GLN A 364 -9.78 -8.15 -20.04
CA GLN A 364 -10.93 -9.04 -20.15
C GLN A 364 -11.73 -9.10 -18.84
N SER A 365 -11.04 -9.23 -17.69
CA SER A 365 -11.72 -9.21 -16.39
C SER A 365 -12.41 -7.87 -16.15
N LEU A 366 -11.76 -6.75 -16.48
CA LEU A 366 -12.33 -5.42 -16.38
C LEU A 366 -13.61 -5.30 -17.24
N SER A 367 -13.54 -5.71 -18.51
CA SER A 367 -14.66 -5.72 -19.45
C SER A 367 -15.84 -6.51 -18.91
N GLN A 368 -15.60 -7.74 -18.44
CA GLN A 368 -16.64 -8.62 -17.88
C GLN A 368 -17.36 -7.97 -16.70
N HIS A 369 -16.63 -7.26 -15.83
CA HIS A 369 -17.24 -6.57 -14.70
C HIS A 369 -18.03 -5.33 -15.16
N ILE A 370 -17.51 -4.52 -16.07
CA ILE A 370 -18.23 -3.35 -16.61
C ILE A 370 -19.53 -3.78 -17.31
N GLU A 371 -19.46 -4.82 -18.14
CA GLU A 371 -20.61 -5.42 -18.83
C GLU A 371 -21.62 -6.04 -17.86
N PHE A 372 -21.14 -6.65 -16.77
CA PHE A 372 -22.03 -7.14 -15.71
C PHE A 372 -22.89 -6.01 -15.14
N TYR A 373 -22.39 -4.78 -15.05
CA TYR A 373 -23.15 -3.59 -14.63
C TYR A 373 -23.94 -2.93 -15.77
N GLY A 374 -24.08 -3.60 -16.93
CA GLY A 374 -24.91 -3.16 -18.04
C GLY A 374 -24.29 -2.06 -18.90
N HIS A 375 -22.96 -1.91 -18.86
CA HIS A 375 -22.24 -0.87 -19.62
C HIS A 375 -21.31 -1.47 -20.66
N ASN A 376 -21.01 -0.70 -21.70
CA ASN A 376 -20.11 -1.12 -22.77
C ASN A 376 -18.67 -0.69 -22.47
N VAL A 377 -17.74 -1.66 -22.42
CA VAL A 377 -16.33 -1.36 -22.17
C VAL A 377 -15.70 -0.52 -23.28
N GLU A 378 -16.17 -0.65 -24.53
CA GLU A 378 -15.67 0.13 -25.66
C GLU A 378 -16.11 1.61 -25.62
N GLU A 379 -17.00 1.99 -24.70
CA GLU A 379 -17.35 3.40 -24.44
C GLU A 379 -16.61 3.95 -23.21
N ILE A 380 -16.32 3.09 -22.23
CA ILE A 380 -15.74 3.48 -20.95
C ILE A 380 -14.22 3.42 -20.95
N TYR A 381 -13.64 2.30 -21.40
CA TYR A 381 -12.19 2.12 -21.45
C TYR A 381 -11.78 1.14 -22.57
N PRO A 382 -11.81 1.61 -23.83
CA PRO A 382 -11.49 0.80 -25.00
C PRO A 382 -10.09 0.17 -24.91
N LYS A 383 -9.92 -1.02 -25.50
CA LYS A 383 -8.60 -1.69 -25.53
C LYS A 383 -7.51 -0.82 -26.16
N THR A 384 -7.86 0.01 -27.15
CA THR A 384 -6.94 0.94 -27.81
C THR A 384 -6.37 1.98 -26.84
N ILE A 385 -7.23 2.58 -26.02
CA ILE A 385 -6.82 3.54 -24.97
C ILE A 385 -6.00 2.83 -23.90
N PHE A 386 -6.40 1.63 -23.48
CA PHE A 386 -5.63 0.83 -22.53
C PHE A 386 -4.19 0.55 -23.03
N LEU A 387 -4.03 0.14 -24.29
CA LEU A 387 -2.71 -0.11 -24.88
C LEU A 387 -1.90 1.18 -25.08
N GLN A 388 -2.57 2.29 -25.37
CA GLN A 388 -1.92 3.60 -25.41
C GLN A 388 -1.38 3.97 -24.03
N HIS A 389 -2.22 3.95 -22.99
CA HIS A 389 -1.81 4.25 -21.62
C HIS A 389 -0.70 3.30 -21.14
N LEU A 390 -0.71 2.02 -21.54
CA LEU A 390 0.37 1.09 -21.21
C LEU A 390 1.74 1.59 -21.69
N LYS A 391 1.81 2.17 -22.89
CA LYS A 391 3.03 2.77 -23.42
C LYS A 391 3.40 4.07 -22.70
N GLU A 392 2.40 4.90 -22.40
CA GLU A 392 2.59 6.20 -21.78
C GLU A 392 3.07 6.12 -20.32
N PHE A 393 2.47 5.21 -19.55
CA PHE A 393 2.68 5.10 -18.12
C PHE A 393 3.62 3.95 -17.73
N GLY A 394 4.12 3.16 -18.68
CA GLY A 394 5.05 2.05 -18.40
C GLY A 394 6.27 2.46 -17.58
N ILE A 395 6.80 3.67 -17.80
CA ILE A 395 7.96 4.19 -17.09
C ILE A 395 7.73 4.34 -15.58
N TYR A 396 6.48 4.58 -15.14
CA TYR A 396 6.13 4.68 -13.73
C TYR A 396 6.51 3.42 -12.96
N GLY A 397 6.31 2.25 -13.55
CA GLY A 397 6.69 0.99 -12.90
C GLY A 397 8.20 0.89 -12.65
N PHE A 398 9.03 1.48 -13.52
CA PHE A 398 10.47 1.57 -13.31
C PHE A 398 10.83 2.59 -12.22
N CYS A 399 10.15 3.74 -12.18
CA CYS A 399 10.30 4.70 -11.08
C CYS A 399 9.96 4.06 -9.73
N MET A 400 8.83 3.35 -9.65
CA MET A 400 8.45 2.63 -8.43
C MET A 400 9.45 1.52 -8.09
N ALA A 401 9.94 0.76 -9.08
CA ALA A 401 10.97 -0.25 -8.87
C ALA A 401 12.28 0.33 -8.33
N ALA A 402 12.66 1.54 -8.76
CA ALA A 402 13.85 2.23 -8.25
C ALA A 402 13.75 2.53 -6.75
N PHE A 403 12.55 2.84 -6.23
CA PHE A 403 12.31 2.98 -4.79
C PHE A 403 12.19 1.64 -4.07
N SER A 404 11.42 0.70 -4.65
CA SER A 404 10.92 -0.45 -3.92
C SER A 404 11.85 -1.66 -3.97
N ILE A 405 12.55 -1.91 -5.08
CA ILE A 405 13.41 -3.09 -5.23
C ILE A 405 14.54 -3.12 -4.21
N PRO A 406 15.30 -2.02 -3.96
CA PRO A 406 16.33 -2.01 -2.93
C PRO A 406 15.79 -2.43 -1.56
N PHE A 407 14.57 -1.98 -1.22
CA PHE A 407 13.89 -2.38 0.01
C PHE A 407 13.45 -3.85 0.01
N PHE A 408 12.92 -4.33 -1.12
CA PHE A 408 12.32 -5.67 -1.21
C PHE A 408 13.34 -6.81 -1.20
N ILE A 409 14.55 -6.57 -1.73
CA ILE A 409 15.61 -7.59 -1.80
C ILE A 409 16.50 -7.61 -0.55
N SER A 410 16.44 -6.56 0.27
CA SER A 410 17.16 -6.46 1.53
C SER A 410 16.40 -7.20 2.63
N ASN A 411 17.17 -7.88 3.47
CA ASN A 411 16.66 -8.50 4.68
C ASN A 411 16.42 -7.42 5.73
N THR A 412 15.57 -7.71 6.69
CA THR A 412 15.24 -6.80 7.78
C THR A 412 16.46 -6.22 8.50
N SER A 413 17.49 -7.03 8.74
CA SER A 413 18.71 -6.60 9.43
C SER A 413 19.62 -5.69 8.58
N GLU A 414 19.37 -5.59 7.28
CA GLU A 414 20.10 -4.73 6.34
C GLU A 414 19.36 -3.41 6.07
N LEU A 415 18.13 -3.27 6.58
CA LEU A 415 17.35 -2.05 6.42
C LEU A 415 17.69 -1.06 7.54
N PRO A 416 17.81 0.24 7.22
CA PRO A 416 18.07 1.25 8.23
C PRO A 416 16.86 1.42 9.14
N ASP A 417 17.11 1.89 10.35
CA ASP A 417 16.02 2.27 11.24
C ASP A 417 15.33 3.52 10.69
N PHE A 418 14.05 3.37 10.37
CA PHE A 418 13.26 4.45 9.77
C PHE A 418 13.07 5.66 10.68
N ASP A 419 13.07 5.46 12.00
CA ASP A 419 12.99 6.54 12.97
C ASP A 419 14.30 7.33 13.00
N GLU A 420 15.44 6.65 12.91
CA GLU A 420 16.77 7.29 12.82
C GLU A 420 16.91 8.08 11.51
N VAL A 421 16.57 7.46 10.37
CA VAL A 421 16.60 8.13 9.06
C VAL A 421 15.71 9.37 9.08
N ALA A 422 14.46 9.27 9.55
CA ALA A 422 13.56 10.42 9.61
C ALA A 422 14.06 11.51 10.57
N GLY A 423 14.75 11.13 11.66
CA GLY A 423 15.42 12.06 12.55
C GLY A 423 16.50 12.87 11.82
N ALA A 424 17.39 12.19 11.12
CA ALA A 424 18.50 12.81 10.40
C ALA A 424 18.01 13.69 9.22
N ILE A 425 16.96 13.28 8.52
CA ILE A 425 16.31 14.10 7.48
C ILE A 425 15.78 15.41 8.08
N ARG A 426 15.10 15.33 9.22
CA ARG A 426 14.55 16.51 9.90
C ARG A 426 15.66 17.47 10.33
N GLU A 427 16.80 16.96 10.78
CA GLU A 427 17.95 17.78 11.16
C GLU A 427 18.52 18.56 9.97
N ILE A 428 18.72 17.91 8.82
CA ILE A 428 19.18 18.56 7.58
C ILE A 428 18.19 19.67 7.16
N SER A 429 16.90 19.34 7.07
CA SER A 429 15.86 20.31 6.70
C SER A 429 15.77 21.48 7.68
N SER A 430 16.05 21.27 8.96
CA SER A 430 16.06 22.35 9.95
C SER A 430 17.27 23.27 9.82
N SER A 431 18.44 22.73 9.46
CA SER A 431 19.65 23.53 9.23
C SER A 431 19.55 24.40 7.98
N GLU A 432 18.85 23.94 6.94
CA GLU A 432 18.62 24.73 5.73
C GLU A 432 17.73 25.95 6.01
N ASN A 433 16.68 25.79 6.81
CA ASN A 433 15.77 26.89 7.15
C ASN A 433 16.41 27.93 8.10
N SER A 434 17.40 27.55 8.92
CA SER A 434 18.11 28.51 9.78
C SER A 434 19.12 29.37 9.02
N ASP A 435 19.61 28.89 7.87
CA ASP A 435 20.63 29.58 7.07
C ASP A 435 20.01 30.54 6.03
N GLU A 436 18.73 30.37 5.68
CA GLU A 436 18.00 31.27 4.75
C GLU A 436 17.63 32.65 5.36
N GLU A 437 17.79 32.86 6.67
CA GLU A 437 17.52 34.17 7.32
C GLU A 437 18.71 35.16 7.26
N ILE A 438 19.82 34.82 6.59
CA ILE A 438 21.02 35.68 6.49
C ILE A 438 21.13 36.26 5.06
N GLU A 439 20.80 37.54 4.89
CA GLU A 439 20.93 38.25 3.61
C GLU A 439 22.40 38.34 3.13
N GLY A 440 22.70 37.68 2.01
CA GLY A 440 23.65 38.17 1.00
C GLY A 440 24.87 37.30 0.68
N GLY A 441 24.96 36.83 -0.58
CA GLY A 441 26.19 36.67 -1.37
C GLY A 441 27.31 35.73 -0.87
N ASN A 442 27.68 34.74 -1.68
CA ASN A 442 28.68 33.67 -1.43
C ASN A 442 28.33 32.70 -0.29
N GLU A 443 27.78 33.14 0.84
CA GLU A 443 27.42 32.26 1.97
C GLU A 443 26.24 31.34 1.63
N GLU A 444 25.21 31.81 0.93
CA GLU A 444 24.10 30.96 0.42
C GLU A 444 24.58 29.82 -0.51
N LYS A 445 25.61 30.08 -1.34
CA LYS A 445 26.17 29.05 -2.22
C LYS A 445 26.98 28.00 -1.44
N VAL A 446 27.64 28.41 -0.37
CA VAL A 446 28.37 27.50 0.53
C VAL A 446 27.39 26.68 1.36
N ALA A 447 26.34 27.28 1.89
CA ALA A 447 25.28 26.58 2.64
C ALA A 447 24.51 25.58 1.75
N ALA A 448 24.12 25.98 0.53
CA ALA A 448 23.48 25.06 -0.42
C ALA A 448 24.41 23.90 -0.84
N HIS A 449 25.71 24.15 -0.93
CA HIS A 449 26.72 23.12 -1.22
C HIS A 449 26.92 22.17 -0.02
N ASP A 450 26.96 22.69 1.21
CA ASP A 450 27.07 21.91 2.44
C ASP A 450 25.84 21.02 2.67
N ALA A 451 24.63 21.57 2.51
CA ALA A 451 23.38 20.82 2.55
C ALA A 451 23.33 19.71 1.48
N THR A 452 23.77 20.01 0.26
CA THR A 452 23.87 18.99 -0.81
C THR A 452 24.86 17.89 -0.45
N THR A 453 25.99 18.25 0.17
CA THR A 453 27.02 17.30 0.61
C THR A 453 26.50 16.39 1.72
N LYS A 454 25.87 16.96 2.76
CA LYS A 454 25.21 16.21 3.85
C LYS A 454 24.15 15.25 3.35
N ARG A 455 23.33 15.65 2.37
CA ARG A 455 22.33 14.76 1.74
C ARG A 455 23.01 13.58 1.02
N LEU A 456 24.13 13.82 0.33
CA LEU A 456 24.88 12.76 -0.35
C LEU A 456 25.52 11.79 0.65
N GLU A 457 26.13 12.30 1.71
CA GLU A 457 26.70 11.49 2.80
C GLU A 457 25.62 10.61 3.44
N LEU A 458 24.45 11.18 3.75
CA LEU A 458 23.33 10.44 4.32
C LEU A 458 22.79 9.36 3.38
N LEU A 459 22.75 9.64 2.07
CA LEU A 459 22.41 8.62 1.08
C LEU A 459 23.47 7.51 1.07
N GLU A 460 24.76 7.83 1.11
CA GLU A 460 25.82 6.82 1.15
C GLU A 460 25.74 5.95 2.41
N GLU A 461 25.51 6.56 3.57
CA GLU A 461 25.31 5.87 4.84
C GLU A 461 24.14 4.89 4.80
N TYR A 462 23.02 5.31 4.19
CA TYR A 462 21.80 4.51 4.08
C TYR A 462 21.62 3.85 2.70
N ASP A 463 22.71 3.45 2.02
CA ASP A 463 22.60 2.62 0.81
C ASP A 463 21.95 1.27 1.16
N LEU A 464 20.82 0.98 0.52
CA LEU A 464 20.10 -0.27 0.76
C LEU A 464 20.74 -1.44 0.01
N LEU A 465 21.71 -1.19 -0.88
CA LEU A 465 22.37 -2.22 -1.68
C LEU A 465 23.70 -2.66 -1.08
N SER A 466 23.73 -3.89 -0.58
CA SER A 466 24.93 -4.61 -0.17
C SER A 466 25.55 -5.39 -1.34
N GLU A 467 26.75 -5.94 -1.14
CA GLU A 467 27.38 -6.85 -2.11
C GLU A 467 26.48 -8.04 -2.47
N ARG A 468 25.65 -8.49 -1.51
CA ARG A 468 24.69 -9.59 -1.69
C ARG A 468 23.51 -9.18 -2.57
N THR A 469 22.98 -7.98 -2.37
CA THR A 469 21.76 -7.53 -3.05
C THR A 469 22.04 -6.87 -4.40
N LEU A 470 23.24 -6.34 -4.61
CA LEU A 470 23.63 -5.66 -5.84
C LEU A 470 23.46 -6.50 -7.12
N PRO A 471 23.84 -7.80 -7.18
CA PRO A 471 23.58 -8.63 -8.37
C PRO A 471 22.09 -8.83 -8.65
N ILE A 472 21.27 -8.95 -7.61
CA ILE A 472 19.81 -9.10 -7.72
C ILE A 472 19.21 -7.80 -8.26
N PHE A 473 19.60 -6.66 -7.68
CA PHE A 473 19.20 -5.33 -8.14
C PHE A 473 19.56 -5.13 -9.61
N LYS A 474 20.82 -5.41 -10.00
CA LYS A 474 21.28 -5.30 -11.39
C LYS A 474 20.41 -6.12 -12.33
N ARG A 475 20.20 -7.41 -12.02
CA ARG A 475 19.36 -8.31 -12.83
C ARG A 475 17.95 -7.76 -13.01
N ARG A 476 17.32 -7.34 -11.91
CA ARG A 476 15.93 -6.88 -11.88
C ARG A 476 15.76 -5.55 -12.62
N MET A 477 16.55 -4.53 -12.28
CA MET A 477 16.44 -3.19 -12.84
C MET A 477 16.80 -3.15 -14.33
N CYS A 478 17.93 -3.75 -14.74
CA CYS A 478 18.29 -3.84 -16.15
C CYS A 478 17.25 -4.65 -16.94
N GLY A 479 16.65 -5.67 -16.31
CA GLY A 479 15.58 -6.45 -16.89
C GLY A 479 14.31 -5.63 -17.19
N ILE A 480 13.93 -4.74 -16.28
CA ILE A 480 12.78 -3.83 -16.48
C ILE A 480 13.05 -2.88 -17.65
N VAL A 481 14.26 -2.32 -17.75
CA VAL A 481 14.61 -1.43 -18.87
C VAL A 481 14.48 -2.15 -20.23
N LYS A 482 14.91 -3.42 -20.29
CA LYS A 482 14.72 -4.27 -21.48
C LYS A 482 13.24 -4.53 -21.79
N ASP A 483 12.39 -4.65 -20.77
CA ASP A 483 10.93 -4.79 -20.96
C ASP A 483 10.30 -3.48 -21.45
N LEU A 484 10.69 -2.33 -20.91
CA LEU A 484 10.24 -1.01 -21.36
C LEU A 484 10.55 -0.78 -22.85
N GLU A 485 11.72 -1.24 -23.32
CA GLU A 485 12.05 -1.15 -24.74
C GLU A 485 11.23 -2.14 -25.58
N LYS A 486 11.17 -3.41 -25.15
CA LYS A 486 10.44 -4.48 -25.85
C LYS A 486 8.97 -4.14 -26.08
N TYR A 487 8.32 -3.49 -25.12
CA TYR A 487 6.91 -3.12 -25.17
C TYR A 487 6.68 -1.64 -25.55
N GLU A 488 7.68 -1.00 -26.17
CA GLU A 488 7.60 0.35 -26.75
C GLU A 488 7.29 1.50 -25.76
N MET A 489 7.55 1.30 -24.47
CA MET A 489 7.29 2.30 -23.41
C MET A 489 8.36 3.40 -23.37
N LEU A 490 9.63 3.09 -23.71
CA LEU A 490 10.71 4.08 -23.70
C LEU A 490 10.48 5.25 -24.68
N GLY A 491 9.74 5.00 -25.76
CA GLY A 491 9.46 6.03 -26.76
C GLY A 491 8.62 7.19 -26.20
N TYR A 492 7.82 6.94 -25.17
CA TYR A 492 7.06 7.99 -24.50
C TYR A 492 7.88 8.70 -23.42
N THR A 493 8.73 7.96 -22.69
CA THR A 493 9.66 8.56 -21.72
C THR A 493 10.50 9.69 -22.33
N LEU A 494 10.99 9.49 -23.55
CA LEU A 494 11.80 10.48 -24.27
C LEU A 494 11.01 11.72 -24.75
N LYS A 495 9.66 11.69 -24.68
CA LYS A 495 8.77 12.79 -25.09
C LYS A 495 8.23 13.60 -23.91
N LEU A 496 8.24 13.02 -22.70
CA LEU A 496 7.87 13.68 -21.45
C LEU A 496 8.88 14.75 -21.08
#